data_AF-A0A0G4LLA6-F1
#
_entry.id   AF-A0A0G4LLA6-F1
#
_cell.length_a   1.000
_cell.length_b   1.000
_cell.length_c   1.000
_cell.angle_alpha   90.00
_cell.angle_beta   90.00
_cell.angle_gamma   90.00
#
_symmetry.space_group_name_H-M   'P 1'
#
loop_
_entity.id
_entity.type
_entity.pdbx_description
1 polymer ?
#
loop_
_entity_poly.entity_id
_entity_poly.type
_entity_poly.pdbx_seq_one_letter_code
_entity_poly.pdbx_strand_id
1 'polypeptide(L)'
;MVVKVRELIFYNMTSLRTASFSAVAALLLLPAVIATPLPDTPTTKLTRRDLLQPLGGSAWSEQEKWCPALDYDTDSCYNTVAISPSGQLNAGQDENKPAGEILGWCRKEVRLQQTNIYVRSRCNNGWCVHMYDYYFEADFGWGAHRQDWEHIAVWVQHGQLKFVSISQHGKWDIRILDGRTAAPRFERGTHPKVVYHKDGALTHAFRWANDGDEPPENHWKSWRWGVGAGLIEWERMPDNLRKTLSAKNWGAAEMAVRDKDGSDWNFAWYINESQYFCWETYCPGFLAPEFKPWG
;
A
#
# COMPACT_ATOMS: atom_id res chain seq x y z
N MET A 1 64.94 7.70 14.21
CA MET A 1 65.95 8.36 13.35
C MET A 1 65.18 9.15 12.30
N VAL A 2 65.20 10.48 12.41
CA VAL A 2 64.39 11.44 11.62
C VAL A 2 65.36 12.23 10.74
N VAL A 3 65.13 12.31 9.43
CA VAL A 3 65.74 13.28 8.50
C VAL A 3 64.72 13.47 7.35
N LYS A 4 63.82 14.48 7.31
CA LYS A 4 63.95 15.92 6.95
C LYS A 4 64.74 16.18 5.65
N VAL A 5 64.11 16.33 4.47
CA VAL A 5 63.47 17.55 3.86
C VAL A 5 64.47 18.58 3.31
N ARG A 6 64.38 18.80 1.97
CA ARG A 6 64.68 19.98 1.10
C ARG A 6 66.13 20.53 1.11
N GLU A 7 66.71 21.06 0.03
CA GLU A 7 66.35 22.28 -0.72
C GLU A 7 67.26 22.52 -1.96
N LEU A 8 66.71 23.31 -2.90
CA LEU A 8 67.27 24.32 -3.81
C LEU A 8 68.64 24.14 -4.52
N ILE A 9 68.58 24.34 -5.84
CA ILE A 9 69.66 24.91 -6.65
C ILE A 9 69.22 26.28 -7.13
N PHE A 10 69.97 27.31 -6.72
CA PHE A 10 69.99 28.65 -7.29
C PHE A 10 70.92 28.70 -8.50
N TYR A 11 70.56 29.46 -9.53
CA TYR A 11 71.54 30.10 -10.41
C TYR A 11 71.18 31.58 -10.61
N ASN A 12 72.06 32.44 -10.07
CA ASN A 12 72.35 33.81 -10.49
C ASN A 12 72.76 33.81 -11.98
N MET A 13 72.69 34.84 -12.82
CA MET A 13 72.79 36.29 -12.68
C MET A 13 72.59 36.81 -14.12
N THR A 14 71.92 37.95 -14.34
CA THR A 14 72.52 39.12 -15.01
C THR A 14 71.49 40.24 -15.13
N SER A 15 71.84 41.37 -14.51
CA SER A 15 71.29 42.70 -14.73
C SER A 15 71.39 43.12 -16.19
N LEU A 16 70.40 43.87 -16.70
CA LEU A 16 70.63 45.15 -17.40
C LEU A 16 69.31 45.84 -17.81
N ARG A 17 69.24 47.11 -17.39
CA ARG A 17 68.61 48.29 -18.04
C ARG A 17 67.09 48.45 -17.97
N THR A 18 66.74 49.40 -17.10
CA THR A 18 65.56 50.25 -17.14
C THR A 18 65.34 50.87 -18.52
N ALA A 19 64.15 50.64 -19.09
CA ALA A 19 63.57 51.50 -20.11
C ALA A 19 62.08 51.66 -19.79
N SER A 20 61.73 52.83 -19.27
CA SER A 20 60.36 53.25 -19.00
C SER A 20 59.65 53.47 -20.34
N PHE A 21 58.70 52.60 -20.66
CA PHE A 21 57.76 52.83 -21.77
C PHE A 21 56.32 52.66 -21.28
N SER A 22 55.53 53.64 -21.70
CA SER A 22 54.19 53.97 -21.26
C SER A 22 53.21 52.80 -21.22
N ALA A 23 52.39 52.79 -20.18
CA ALA A 23 51.26 51.88 -20.02
C ALA A 23 50.30 52.00 -21.21
N VAL A 24 50.15 50.90 -21.95
CA VAL A 24 48.97 50.63 -22.76
C VAL A 24 48.37 49.35 -22.19
N ALA A 25 47.35 49.50 -21.35
CA ALA A 25 46.58 48.38 -20.83
C ALA A 25 45.79 47.77 -22.00
N ALA A 26 46.32 46.70 -22.59
CA ALA A 26 45.54 45.81 -23.43
C ALA A 26 44.58 45.05 -22.50
N LEU A 27 43.33 45.52 -22.43
CA LEU A 27 42.24 44.80 -21.78
C LEU A 27 42.01 43.52 -22.59
N LEU A 28 42.58 42.41 -22.13
CA LEU A 28 42.17 41.07 -22.53
C LEU A 28 40.74 40.88 -22.02
N LEU A 29 39.76 41.17 -22.86
CA LEU A 29 38.38 40.72 -22.70
C LEU A 29 38.37 39.19 -22.82
N LEU A 30 38.66 38.50 -21.73
CA LEU A 30 38.18 37.15 -21.53
C LEU A 30 36.64 37.23 -21.59
N PRO A 31 35.95 36.51 -22.48
CA PRO A 31 34.52 36.38 -22.35
C PRO A 31 34.29 35.72 -20.98
N ALA A 32 33.75 36.48 -20.04
CA ALA A 32 33.12 35.90 -18.87
C ALA A 32 31.99 35.03 -19.43
N VAL A 33 32.24 33.72 -19.52
CA VAL A 33 31.17 32.74 -19.67
C VAL A 33 30.37 32.89 -18.40
N ILE A 34 29.34 33.72 -18.45
CA ILE A 34 28.30 33.73 -17.44
C ILE A 34 27.67 32.36 -17.57
N ALA A 35 28.11 31.43 -16.73
CA ALA A 35 27.41 30.19 -16.51
C ALA A 35 26.05 30.61 -15.95
N THR A 36 25.06 30.76 -16.82
CA THR A 36 23.67 30.85 -16.37
C THR A 36 23.42 29.54 -15.64
N PRO A 37 23.06 29.56 -14.34
CA PRO A 37 22.61 28.35 -13.70
C PRO A 37 21.47 27.81 -14.56
N LEU A 38 21.64 26.59 -15.07
CA LEU A 38 20.52 25.85 -15.66
C LEU A 38 19.39 25.91 -14.63
N PRO A 39 18.13 26.16 -15.04
CA PRO A 39 17.03 26.01 -14.11
C PRO A 39 17.16 24.61 -13.52
N ASP A 40 17.30 24.53 -12.19
CA ASP A 40 17.38 23.28 -11.46
C ASP A 40 16.21 22.42 -11.93
N THR A 41 16.50 21.45 -12.79
CA THR A 41 15.53 20.42 -13.11
C THR A 41 15.29 19.76 -11.76
N PRO A 42 14.05 19.77 -11.23
CA PRO A 42 13.81 19.25 -9.89
C PRO A 42 14.22 17.78 -9.91
N THR A 43 15.42 17.53 -9.41
CA THR A 43 15.87 16.20 -9.09
C THR A 43 15.00 15.89 -7.88
N THR A 44 13.97 15.08 -8.09
CA THR A 44 13.13 14.54 -7.03
C THR A 44 14.04 13.73 -6.11
N LYS A 45 14.73 14.42 -5.20
CA LYS A 45 15.27 13.84 -3.99
C LYS A 45 14.06 13.17 -3.35
N LEU A 46 14.03 11.85 -3.41
CA LEU A 46 13.09 11.01 -2.69
C LEU A 46 13.29 11.30 -1.20
N THR A 47 12.58 12.32 -0.73
CA THR A 47 12.53 12.65 0.67
C THR A 47 11.76 11.56 1.37
N ARG A 48 12.14 11.28 2.62
CA ARG A 48 11.48 10.46 3.66
C ARG A 48 9.96 10.74 3.86
N ARG A 49 9.30 11.52 2.99
CA ARG A 49 7.94 12.06 3.14
C ARG A 49 6.80 11.12 2.69
N ASP A 50 7.08 10.07 1.93
CA ASP A 50 6.01 9.25 1.32
C ASP A 50 5.50 8.12 2.22
N LEU A 51 6.15 7.86 3.36
CA LEU A 51 5.76 6.79 4.27
C LEU A 51 5.02 7.35 5.49
N LEU A 52 3.71 7.19 5.48
CA LEU A 52 2.83 7.68 6.53
C LEU A 52 2.96 6.84 7.81
N GLN A 53 2.79 7.50 8.95
CA GLN A 53 2.70 6.82 10.24
C GLN A 53 1.33 6.14 10.38
N PRO A 54 1.27 4.88 10.83
CA PRO A 54 0.00 4.17 11.04
C PRO A 54 -0.76 4.67 12.27
N LEU A 55 -2.07 4.35 12.35
CA LEU A 55 -2.97 4.97 13.35
C LEU A 55 -2.93 4.34 14.75
N GLY A 56 -2.53 3.07 14.86
CA GLY A 56 -2.73 2.27 16.08
C GLY A 56 -3.96 1.38 15.96
N GLY A 57 -3.89 0.17 16.55
CA GLY A 57 -4.97 -0.81 16.50
C GLY A 57 -6.11 -0.46 17.44
N SER A 58 -7.34 -0.69 16.99
CA SER A 58 -8.58 -0.46 17.74
C SER A 58 -9.63 -1.55 17.53
N ALA A 59 -9.26 -2.66 16.89
CA ALA A 59 -10.13 -3.79 16.64
C ALA A 59 -10.75 -4.38 17.91
N TRP A 60 -11.95 -4.94 17.77
CA TRP A 60 -12.52 -5.83 18.78
C TRP A 60 -11.92 -7.24 18.65
N SER A 61 -11.98 -8.03 19.72
CA SER A 61 -11.40 -9.39 19.75
C SER A 61 -11.93 -10.31 18.65
N GLU A 62 -13.22 -10.22 18.30
CA GLU A 62 -13.77 -11.02 17.19
C GLU A 62 -13.23 -10.58 15.83
N GLN A 63 -12.98 -9.28 15.62
CA GLN A 63 -12.35 -8.79 14.40
C GLN A 63 -10.87 -9.21 14.33
N GLU A 64 -10.16 -9.22 15.46
CA GLU A 64 -8.79 -9.73 15.49
C GLU A 64 -8.73 -11.22 15.17
N LYS A 65 -9.58 -12.02 15.83
CA LYS A 65 -9.68 -13.48 15.65
C LYS A 65 -9.88 -13.88 14.20
N TRP A 66 -10.72 -13.15 13.48
CA TRP A 66 -11.11 -13.44 12.10
C TRP A 66 -10.33 -12.64 11.05
N CYS A 67 -9.34 -11.83 11.45
CA CYS A 67 -8.55 -11.02 10.52
C CYS A 67 -7.80 -11.92 9.51
N PRO A 68 -7.95 -11.72 8.19
CA PRO A 68 -7.21 -12.50 7.20
C PRO A 68 -5.70 -12.36 7.35
N ALA A 69 -5.02 -13.47 7.12
CA ALA A 69 -3.56 -13.55 7.11
C ALA A 69 -3.07 -13.39 5.67
N LEU A 70 -2.38 -12.27 5.42
CA LEU A 70 -1.90 -11.92 4.09
C LEU A 70 -0.46 -12.35 3.81
N ASP A 71 -0.24 -12.72 2.56
CA ASP A 71 1.05 -12.66 1.88
C ASP A 71 0.95 -11.82 0.61
N TYR A 72 2.09 -11.49 0.02
CA TYR A 72 2.23 -10.65 -1.16
C TYR A 72 3.27 -11.26 -2.10
N ASP A 73 2.80 -11.76 -3.24
CA ASP A 73 3.67 -12.28 -4.30
C ASP A 73 4.71 -11.22 -4.69
N THR A 74 5.87 -11.67 -5.17
CA THR A 74 7.01 -10.79 -5.50
C THR A 74 6.70 -9.70 -6.54
N ASP A 75 5.60 -9.84 -7.26
CA ASP A 75 5.09 -8.91 -8.26
C ASP A 75 4.04 -7.92 -7.74
N SER A 76 3.75 -7.88 -6.43
CA SER A 76 2.75 -6.98 -5.85
C SER A 76 3.33 -6.00 -4.81
N CYS A 77 2.59 -4.94 -4.51
CA CYS A 77 2.93 -4.03 -3.41
C CYS A 77 2.49 -4.61 -2.05
N TYR A 78 3.16 -4.19 -0.96
CA TYR A 78 2.60 -4.39 0.38
C TYR A 78 1.46 -3.40 0.60
N ASN A 79 0.44 -3.79 1.38
CA ASN A 79 -0.53 -2.81 1.85
C ASN A 79 0.19 -1.79 2.74
N THR A 80 -0.33 -0.56 2.82
CA THR A 80 0.29 0.49 3.64
C THR A 80 -0.77 1.42 4.25
N VAL A 81 -0.30 2.51 4.84
CA VAL A 81 -1.13 3.52 5.50
C VAL A 81 -1.78 4.43 4.47
N ALA A 82 -3.12 4.45 4.43
CA ALA A 82 -3.91 5.33 3.57
C ALA A 82 -4.09 6.76 4.14
N ILE A 83 -4.11 6.87 5.48
CA ILE A 83 -4.19 8.14 6.22
C ILE A 83 -3.36 8.07 7.50
N SER A 84 -2.63 9.14 7.80
CA SER A 84 -1.84 9.27 9.02
C SER A 84 -2.64 9.89 10.19
N PRO A 85 -2.12 9.85 11.43
CA PRO A 85 -2.76 10.50 12.58
C PRO A 85 -3.01 12.01 12.40
N SER A 86 -2.25 12.69 11.54
CA SER A 86 -2.45 14.12 11.25
C SER A 86 -3.54 14.40 10.22
N GLY A 87 -4.13 13.36 9.63
CA GLY A 87 -5.09 13.49 8.52
C GLY A 87 -4.45 13.59 7.15
N GLN A 88 -3.11 13.51 7.03
CA GLN A 88 -2.45 13.42 5.73
C GLN A 88 -2.85 12.11 5.04
N LEU A 89 -3.43 12.21 3.84
CA LEU A 89 -3.77 11.10 2.97
C LEU A 89 -2.56 10.65 2.14
N ASN A 90 -2.47 9.35 1.86
CA ASN A 90 -1.45 8.82 0.97
C ASN A 90 -1.73 9.26 -0.47
N ALA A 91 -0.70 9.72 -1.18
CA ALA A 91 -0.81 10.21 -2.54
C ALA A 91 -0.82 9.06 -3.58
N GLY A 92 -0.49 7.84 -3.17
CA GLY A 92 -0.19 6.74 -4.07
C GLY A 92 1.15 6.92 -4.79
N GLN A 93 1.41 6.04 -5.74
CA GLN A 93 2.56 6.00 -6.61
C GLN A 93 2.11 6.11 -8.07
N ASP A 94 2.98 6.67 -8.91
CA ASP A 94 2.67 6.82 -10.32
C ASP A 94 2.63 5.46 -11.02
N GLU A 95 1.43 5.06 -11.39
CA GLU A 95 1.08 3.78 -11.99
C GLU A 95 1.63 3.61 -13.42
N ASN A 96 2.06 4.71 -14.05
CA ASN A 96 2.66 4.73 -15.38
C ASN A 96 4.16 4.41 -15.37
N LYS A 97 4.77 4.26 -14.18
CA LYS A 97 6.17 3.89 -14.04
C LYS A 97 6.38 2.42 -14.40
N PRO A 98 7.60 2.04 -14.83
CA PRO A 98 7.93 0.63 -15.00
C PRO A 98 7.65 -0.15 -13.71
N ALA A 99 7.09 -1.36 -13.82
CA ALA A 99 6.72 -2.18 -12.67
C ALA A 99 7.89 -2.37 -11.68
N GLY A 100 9.11 -2.56 -12.18
CA GLY A 100 10.30 -2.65 -11.34
C GLY A 100 10.62 -1.40 -10.52
N GLU A 101 10.28 -0.20 -11.03
CA GLU A 101 10.42 1.06 -10.28
C GLU A 101 9.37 1.12 -9.16
N ILE A 102 8.10 0.82 -9.47
CA ILE A 102 6.99 0.80 -8.48
C ILE A 102 7.32 -0.20 -7.35
N LEU A 103 7.64 -1.44 -7.72
CA LEU A 103 7.98 -2.51 -6.78
C LEU A 103 9.23 -2.18 -5.96
N GLY A 104 10.21 -1.51 -6.56
CA GLY A 104 11.40 -1.02 -5.87
C GLY A 104 11.09 -0.06 -4.71
N TRP A 105 9.91 0.57 -4.70
CA TRP A 105 9.44 1.46 -3.63
C TRP A 105 8.42 0.82 -2.70
N CYS A 106 7.37 0.20 -3.24
CA CYS A 106 6.25 -0.30 -2.43
C CYS A 106 6.54 -1.64 -1.73
N ARG A 107 7.56 -2.40 -2.15
CA ARG A 107 7.94 -3.66 -1.48
C ARG A 107 9.01 -3.48 -0.41
N LYS A 108 9.55 -2.28 -0.16
CA LYS A 108 10.58 -2.11 0.89
C LYS A 108 10.08 -2.64 2.23
N GLU A 109 10.93 -3.34 2.98
CA GLU A 109 10.54 -3.96 4.27
C GLU A 109 9.85 -2.98 5.24
N VAL A 110 10.30 -1.72 5.27
CA VAL A 110 9.68 -0.67 6.09
C VAL A 110 8.20 -0.43 5.75
N ARG A 111 7.76 -0.68 4.52
CA ARG A 111 6.33 -0.64 4.12
C ARG A 111 5.54 -1.72 4.85
N LEU A 112 6.10 -2.92 4.99
CA LEU A 112 5.50 -4.06 5.71
C LEU A 112 5.38 -3.81 7.22
N GLN A 113 6.17 -2.88 7.76
CA GLN A 113 6.11 -2.44 9.16
C GLN A 113 5.06 -1.35 9.40
N GLN A 114 4.68 -0.62 8.35
CA GLN A 114 3.85 0.58 8.44
C GLN A 114 2.61 0.41 7.56
N THR A 115 1.66 -0.30 8.14
CA THR A 115 0.42 -0.72 7.53
C THR A 115 -0.75 -0.30 8.39
N ASN A 116 -1.92 -0.18 7.76
CA ASN A 116 -3.22 -0.13 8.43
C ASN A 116 -4.08 -1.23 7.79
N ILE A 117 -4.93 -1.86 8.59
CA ILE A 117 -6.03 -2.69 8.09
C ILE A 117 -7.30 -2.10 8.68
N TYR A 118 -8.29 -1.81 7.85
CA TYR A 118 -9.53 -1.20 8.31
C TYR A 118 -10.60 -2.27 8.40
N VAL A 119 -11.30 -2.38 9.53
CA VAL A 119 -12.39 -3.34 9.71
C VAL A 119 -13.66 -2.65 10.13
N ARG A 120 -14.76 -2.97 9.45
CA ARG A 120 -16.11 -2.60 9.88
C ARG A 120 -16.96 -3.84 9.93
N SER A 121 -17.89 -3.89 10.88
CA SER A 121 -18.71 -5.08 11.09
C SER A 121 -20.18 -4.73 11.21
N ARG A 122 -21.03 -5.64 10.75
CA ARG A 122 -22.47 -5.57 10.94
C ARG A 122 -22.96 -6.93 11.37
N CYS A 123 -23.79 -6.95 12.41
CA CYS A 123 -24.38 -8.17 12.95
C CYS A 123 -25.89 -8.04 13.03
N ASN A 124 -26.62 -9.04 12.53
CA ASN A 124 -28.06 -9.19 12.72
C ASN A 124 -28.48 -10.63 12.45
N ASN A 125 -29.59 -11.06 13.06
CA ASN A 125 -30.17 -12.40 12.85
C ASN A 125 -29.17 -13.56 13.03
N GLY A 126 -28.33 -13.47 14.08
CA GLY A 126 -27.33 -14.50 14.39
C GLY A 126 -26.09 -14.51 13.50
N TRP A 127 -26.07 -13.67 12.46
CA TRP A 127 -24.95 -13.47 11.55
C TRP A 127 -24.15 -12.23 11.90
N CYS A 128 -22.85 -12.28 11.64
CA CYS A 128 -21.92 -11.16 11.66
C CYS A 128 -21.06 -11.23 10.40
N VAL A 129 -20.87 -10.09 9.74
CA VAL A 129 -19.84 -9.90 8.71
C VAL A 129 -18.76 -8.98 9.26
N HIS A 130 -17.50 -9.37 9.08
CA HIS A 130 -16.33 -8.54 9.31
C HIS A 130 -15.69 -8.24 7.95
N MET A 131 -15.81 -6.99 7.48
CA MET A 131 -15.22 -6.52 6.24
C MET A 131 -13.87 -5.88 6.53
N TYR A 132 -12.81 -6.39 5.92
CA TYR A 132 -11.44 -5.89 6.06
C TYR A 132 -11.01 -5.22 4.76
N ASP A 133 -10.58 -3.97 4.82
CA ASP A 133 -10.04 -3.19 3.70
C ASP A 133 -8.52 -3.00 3.82
N TYR A 134 -7.85 -3.10 2.68
CA TYR A 134 -6.41 -2.97 2.53
C TYR A 134 -6.08 -1.95 1.44
N TYR A 135 -5.22 -0.99 1.76
CA TYR A 135 -4.81 0.06 0.83
C TYR A 135 -3.45 -0.24 0.22
N PHE A 136 -3.33 -0.08 -1.10
CA PHE A 136 -2.06 -0.17 -1.82
C PHE A 136 -1.77 1.11 -2.58
N GLU A 137 -0.49 1.47 -2.66
CA GLU A 137 -0.08 2.73 -3.28
C GLU A 137 -0.09 2.70 -4.80
N ALA A 138 -0.29 1.56 -5.45
CA ALA A 138 -0.45 1.49 -6.90
C ALA A 138 -1.00 0.13 -7.29
N ASP A 139 -1.78 0.14 -8.36
CA ASP A 139 -2.08 -1.03 -9.15
C ASP A 139 -1.63 -0.76 -10.58
N PHE A 140 -0.67 -1.54 -11.05
CA PHE A 140 -0.12 -1.39 -12.38
C PHE A 140 -0.51 -2.59 -13.21
N GLY A 141 -0.57 -2.47 -14.54
CA GLY A 141 -1.08 -3.49 -15.46
C GLY A 141 -2.00 -2.92 -16.53
N TRP A 142 -2.70 -3.79 -17.25
CA TRP A 142 -3.83 -3.34 -18.05
C TRP A 142 -5.00 -2.94 -17.15
N GLY A 143 -5.34 -1.66 -17.17
CA GLY A 143 -6.32 -1.05 -16.24
C GLY A 143 -5.68 -0.32 -15.06
N ALA A 144 -4.38 -0.05 -15.10
CA ALA A 144 -3.62 0.57 -14.01
C ALA A 144 -4.29 1.78 -13.35
N HIS A 145 -4.14 1.89 -12.03
CA HIS A 145 -4.58 3.00 -11.20
C HIS A 145 -3.53 3.36 -10.15
N ARG A 146 -3.38 4.68 -9.89
CA ARG A 146 -2.47 5.25 -8.89
C ARG A 146 -2.59 4.66 -7.49
N GLN A 147 -3.72 4.07 -7.13
CA GLN A 147 -4.02 3.60 -5.78
C GLN A 147 -4.94 2.42 -5.89
N ASP A 148 -4.95 1.56 -4.88
CA ASP A 148 -5.81 0.40 -4.85
C ASP A 148 -6.44 0.19 -3.47
N TRP A 149 -7.62 -0.42 -3.48
CA TRP A 149 -8.35 -0.85 -2.31
C TRP A 149 -8.93 -2.22 -2.58
N GLU A 150 -8.48 -3.18 -1.79
CA GLU A 150 -9.00 -4.54 -1.85
C GLU A 150 -9.61 -4.91 -0.51
N HIS A 151 -10.62 -5.79 -0.54
CA HIS A 151 -11.38 -6.15 0.63
C HIS A 151 -11.69 -7.64 0.75
N ILE A 152 -11.81 -8.05 2.00
CA ILE A 152 -12.13 -9.43 2.39
C ILE A 152 -13.29 -9.40 3.37
N ALA A 153 -14.37 -10.12 3.06
CA ALA A 153 -15.53 -10.27 3.93
C ALA A 153 -15.49 -11.63 4.63
N VAL A 154 -15.44 -11.63 5.95
CA VAL A 154 -15.48 -12.85 6.78
C VAL A 154 -16.86 -12.99 7.41
N TRP A 155 -17.58 -14.06 7.05
CA TRP A 155 -18.97 -14.28 7.43
C TRP A 155 -19.09 -15.35 8.50
N VAL A 156 -19.63 -14.95 9.64
CA VAL A 156 -19.73 -15.75 10.85
C VAL A 156 -21.20 -15.87 11.24
N GLN A 157 -21.65 -17.07 11.60
CA GLN A 157 -23.00 -17.29 12.14
C GLN A 157 -22.89 -18.01 13.48
N HIS A 158 -23.51 -17.46 14.52
CA HIS A 158 -23.46 -17.98 15.88
C HIS A 158 -22.02 -18.26 16.37
N GLY A 159 -21.09 -17.35 16.06
CA GLY A 159 -19.68 -17.45 16.43
C GLY A 159 -18.85 -18.46 15.62
N GLN A 160 -19.42 -19.08 14.59
CA GLN A 160 -18.75 -20.03 13.70
C GLN A 160 -18.54 -19.44 12.31
N LEU A 161 -17.33 -19.53 11.78
CA LEU A 161 -17.02 -19.14 10.40
C LEU A 161 -17.84 -19.99 9.42
N LYS A 162 -18.53 -19.35 8.47
CA LYS A 162 -19.38 -20.02 7.48
C LYS A 162 -18.83 -19.89 6.07
N PHE A 163 -18.37 -18.71 5.70
CA PHE A 163 -17.72 -18.47 4.42
C PHE A 163 -16.83 -17.22 4.48
N VAL A 164 -15.92 -17.12 3.52
CA VAL A 164 -15.04 -15.97 3.34
C VAL A 164 -15.08 -15.58 1.87
N SER A 165 -15.17 -14.29 1.60
CA SER A 165 -15.21 -13.72 0.27
C SER A 165 -14.03 -12.78 0.09
N ILE A 166 -13.25 -12.95 -0.97
CA ILE A 166 -12.12 -12.06 -1.31
C ILE A 166 -12.44 -11.30 -2.60
N SER A 167 -12.06 -10.02 -2.67
CA SER A 167 -12.26 -9.22 -3.86
C SER A 167 -11.35 -9.63 -5.02
N GLN A 168 -11.90 -9.63 -6.22
CA GLN A 168 -11.20 -9.85 -7.49
C GLN A 168 -11.85 -9.00 -8.58
N HIS A 169 -11.21 -7.87 -8.95
CA HIS A 169 -11.63 -7.02 -10.07
C HIS A 169 -13.12 -6.64 -10.04
N GLY A 170 -13.61 -6.23 -8.87
CA GLY A 170 -15.02 -5.86 -8.65
C GLY A 170 -16.00 -7.03 -8.49
N LYS A 171 -15.49 -8.27 -8.42
CA LYS A 171 -16.23 -9.49 -8.08
C LYS A 171 -15.71 -10.08 -6.76
N TRP A 172 -16.28 -11.21 -6.38
CA TRP A 172 -15.92 -11.97 -5.19
C TRP A 172 -15.61 -13.42 -5.53
N ASP A 173 -14.46 -13.91 -5.09
CA ASP A 173 -14.17 -15.35 -4.99
C ASP A 173 -14.51 -15.79 -3.56
N ILE A 174 -15.38 -16.79 -3.41
CA ILE A 174 -15.98 -17.18 -2.13
C ILE A 174 -15.62 -18.62 -1.80
N ARG A 175 -15.08 -18.85 -0.59
CA ARG A 175 -14.97 -20.20 0.00
C ARG A 175 -15.98 -20.41 1.11
N ILE A 176 -16.79 -21.45 0.94
CA ILE A 176 -17.85 -21.90 1.83
C ILE A 176 -17.37 -23.11 2.63
N LEU A 177 -17.52 -23.06 3.95
CA LEU A 177 -16.98 -24.04 4.90
C LEU A 177 -17.90 -25.26 5.13
N ASP A 178 -18.90 -25.46 4.28
CA ASP A 178 -19.80 -26.63 4.32
C ASP A 178 -19.51 -27.69 3.25
N GLY A 179 -18.38 -27.55 2.54
CA GLY A 179 -17.90 -28.51 1.54
C GLY A 179 -18.35 -28.21 0.11
N ARG A 180 -19.16 -27.17 -0.13
CA ARG A 180 -19.52 -26.73 -1.50
C ARG A 180 -18.35 -26.18 -2.31
N THR A 181 -17.30 -25.73 -1.62
CA THR A 181 -16.03 -25.28 -2.21
C THR A 181 -14.87 -25.85 -1.38
N ALA A 182 -13.64 -25.82 -1.90
CA ALA A 182 -12.49 -26.16 -1.06
C ALA A 182 -12.33 -25.10 0.04
N ALA A 183 -12.15 -25.54 1.28
CA ALA A 183 -11.95 -24.62 2.41
C ALA A 183 -10.68 -23.78 2.23
N PRO A 184 -10.66 -22.53 2.72
CA PRO A 184 -9.42 -21.75 2.75
C PRO A 184 -8.42 -22.40 3.69
N ARG A 185 -7.13 -22.16 3.45
CA ARG A 185 -6.06 -22.51 4.39
C ARG A 185 -6.09 -21.51 5.54
N PHE A 186 -5.65 -21.91 6.73
CA PHE A 186 -5.68 -21.06 7.92
C PHE A 186 -4.29 -20.88 8.53
N GLU A 187 -4.00 -19.66 8.95
CA GLU A 187 -2.92 -19.35 9.88
C GLU A 187 -3.49 -19.38 11.30
N ARG A 188 -2.81 -20.11 12.19
CA ARG A 188 -3.22 -20.34 13.59
C ARG A 188 -4.69 -20.76 13.80
N GLY A 189 -5.29 -21.40 12.79
CA GLY A 189 -6.63 -21.97 12.83
C GLY A 189 -7.79 -21.00 12.64
N THR A 190 -7.59 -19.67 12.67
CA THR A 190 -8.69 -18.69 12.56
C THR A 190 -8.51 -17.61 11.51
N HIS A 191 -7.28 -17.42 10.99
CA HIS A 191 -6.98 -16.38 10.01
C HIS A 191 -6.94 -17.00 8.60
N PRO A 192 -7.94 -16.77 7.72
CA PRO A 192 -7.89 -17.27 6.35
C PRO A 192 -6.64 -16.73 5.63
N LYS A 193 -5.89 -17.62 4.98
CA LYS A 193 -4.68 -17.27 4.23
C LYS A 193 -5.04 -16.79 2.83
N VAL A 194 -4.67 -15.54 2.53
CA VAL A 194 -4.98 -14.85 1.27
C VAL A 194 -3.72 -14.18 0.76
N VAL A 195 -3.51 -14.18 -0.55
CA VAL A 195 -2.33 -13.59 -1.19
C VAL A 195 -2.76 -12.45 -2.10
N TYR A 196 -2.14 -11.28 -1.96
CA TYR A 196 -2.28 -10.19 -2.93
C TYR A 196 -1.24 -10.36 -4.03
N HIS A 197 -1.70 -10.45 -5.27
CA HIS A 197 -0.86 -10.84 -6.40
C HIS A 197 -1.24 -10.08 -7.66
N LYS A 198 -0.34 -10.11 -8.63
CA LYS A 198 -0.61 -9.67 -9.98
C LYS A 198 -1.45 -10.72 -10.73
N ASP A 199 -2.63 -10.35 -11.24
CA ASP A 199 -3.48 -11.27 -11.99
C ASP A 199 -3.12 -11.28 -13.49
N GLY A 200 -2.03 -12.00 -13.80
CA GLY A 200 -1.52 -12.12 -15.16
C GLY A 200 -1.18 -10.75 -15.78
N ALA A 201 -1.80 -10.43 -16.92
CA ALA A 201 -1.59 -9.15 -17.60
C ALA A 201 -2.47 -8.00 -17.05
N LEU A 202 -3.49 -8.31 -16.26
CA LEU A 202 -4.43 -7.36 -15.67
C LEU A 202 -3.82 -6.64 -14.47
N THR A 203 -4.65 -5.96 -13.70
CA THR A 203 -4.36 -5.37 -12.39
C THR A 203 -4.15 -6.43 -11.30
N HIS A 204 -3.98 -6.02 -10.05
CA HIS A 204 -3.83 -6.93 -8.92
C HIS A 204 -5.18 -7.44 -8.44
N ALA A 205 -5.14 -8.52 -7.67
CA ALA A 205 -6.30 -9.08 -6.99
C ALA A 205 -5.88 -9.92 -5.79
N PHE A 206 -6.83 -10.24 -4.91
CA PHE A 206 -6.63 -11.31 -3.95
C PHE A 206 -6.82 -12.69 -4.58
N ARG A 207 -6.00 -13.66 -4.15
CA ARG A 207 -6.19 -15.09 -4.41
C ARG A 207 -6.10 -15.89 -3.12
N TRP A 208 -6.70 -17.08 -3.12
CA TRP A 208 -6.52 -18.03 -2.03
C TRP A 208 -5.09 -18.57 -2.00
N ALA A 209 -4.55 -18.76 -0.80
CA ALA A 209 -3.25 -19.40 -0.62
C ALA A 209 -3.26 -20.88 -1.05
N ASN A 210 -2.12 -21.35 -1.56
CA ASN A 210 -1.89 -22.73 -1.99
C ASN A 210 -0.58 -23.30 -1.39
N ASP A 211 -0.19 -24.52 -1.79
CA ASP A 211 1.01 -25.19 -1.24
C ASP A 211 2.32 -24.44 -1.56
N GLY A 212 2.35 -23.67 -2.65
CA GLY A 212 3.51 -22.89 -3.08
C GLY A 212 3.76 -21.62 -2.26
N ASP A 213 2.80 -21.20 -1.44
CA ASP A 213 2.89 -19.97 -0.62
C ASP A 213 3.53 -20.23 0.76
N GLU A 214 4.22 -21.37 0.93
CA GLU A 214 4.90 -21.75 2.17
C GLU A 214 6.41 -21.94 1.92
N PRO A 215 7.28 -21.08 2.49
CA PRO A 215 6.95 -19.89 3.28
C PRO A 215 6.44 -18.73 2.40
N PRO A 216 5.71 -17.77 3.00
CA PRO A 216 5.29 -16.53 2.35
C PRO A 216 6.42 -15.79 1.60
N GLU A 217 6.09 -15.15 0.48
CA GLU A 217 7.07 -14.45 -0.37
C GLU A 217 7.54 -13.11 0.21
N ASN A 218 6.77 -12.49 1.12
CA ASN A 218 7.12 -11.22 1.74
C ASN A 218 8.48 -11.22 2.51
N HIS A 219 8.99 -10.02 2.83
CA HIS A 219 10.28 -9.81 3.48
C HIS A 219 10.48 -10.58 4.79
N TRP A 220 9.40 -10.91 5.50
CA TRP A 220 9.44 -11.59 6.79
C TRP A 220 9.20 -13.08 6.72
N LYS A 221 8.97 -13.65 5.52
CA LYS A 221 8.72 -15.09 5.33
C LYS A 221 7.67 -15.64 6.30
N SER A 222 6.65 -14.82 6.58
CA SER A 222 5.60 -15.13 7.54
C SER A 222 4.28 -14.45 7.14
N TRP A 223 3.18 -15.13 7.44
CA TRP A 223 1.82 -14.66 7.20
C TRP A 223 1.52 -13.43 8.07
N ARG A 224 0.83 -12.41 7.52
CA ARG A 224 0.62 -11.12 8.19
C ARG A 224 -0.86 -10.84 8.47
N TRP A 225 -1.22 -10.71 9.73
CA TRP A 225 -2.54 -10.24 10.16
C TRP A 225 -2.34 -9.30 11.36
N GLY A 226 -3.02 -8.16 11.38
CA GLY A 226 -2.93 -7.20 12.50
C GLY A 226 -1.52 -6.65 12.81
N VAL A 227 -0.55 -6.76 11.89
CA VAL A 227 0.82 -6.25 12.08
C VAL A 227 0.97 -4.86 11.45
N GLY A 228 1.86 -4.02 12.00
CA GLY A 228 2.11 -2.64 11.59
C GLY A 228 0.93 -1.75 11.97
N ALA A 229 1.15 -0.78 12.86
CA ALA A 229 0.23 -0.29 13.91
C ALA A 229 -1.29 -0.60 13.86
N GLY A 230 -1.65 -1.87 13.69
CA GLY A 230 -2.89 -2.47 14.14
C GLY A 230 -4.05 -2.51 13.14
N LEU A 231 -4.91 -3.49 13.39
CA LEU A 231 -6.24 -3.60 12.83
C LEU A 231 -7.13 -2.51 13.46
N ILE A 232 -7.68 -1.63 12.63
CA ILE A 232 -8.43 -0.44 13.03
C ILE A 232 -9.91 -0.70 12.84
N GLU A 233 -10.66 -0.69 13.92
CA GLU A 233 -12.11 -0.68 13.83
C GLU A 233 -12.60 0.68 13.33
N TRP A 234 -13.42 0.64 12.30
CA TRP A 234 -13.87 1.82 11.54
C TRP A 234 -14.56 2.84 12.44
N GLU A 235 -15.52 2.44 13.27
CA GLU A 235 -16.29 3.37 14.12
C GLU A 235 -15.50 3.93 15.34
N ARG A 236 -14.36 3.32 15.67
CA ARG A 236 -13.41 3.76 16.70
C ARG A 236 -12.31 4.64 16.14
N MET A 237 -12.25 4.81 14.82
CA MET A 237 -11.38 5.80 14.20
C MET A 237 -11.87 7.22 14.53
N PRO A 238 -10.98 8.17 14.83
CA PRO A 238 -11.37 9.57 15.01
C PRO A 238 -12.23 10.08 13.84
N ASP A 239 -13.36 10.71 14.17
CA ASP A 239 -14.37 11.14 13.19
C ASP A 239 -13.81 12.01 12.06
N ASN A 240 -12.85 12.88 12.36
CA ASN A 240 -12.20 13.71 11.35
C ASN A 240 -11.42 12.86 10.33
N LEU A 241 -10.68 11.83 10.78
CA LEU A 241 -9.93 10.94 9.90
C LEU A 241 -10.86 10.08 9.05
N ARG A 242 -11.91 9.55 9.68
CA ARG A 242 -12.95 8.73 9.03
C ARG A 242 -13.65 9.51 7.92
N LYS A 243 -14.07 10.75 8.21
CA LYS A 243 -14.64 11.69 7.22
C LYS A 243 -13.65 12.05 6.11
N THR A 244 -12.38 12.29 6.43
CA THR A 244 -11.34 12.59 5.43
C THR A 244 -11.09 11.41 4.49
N LEU A 245 -10.99 10.17 5.00
CA LEU A 245 -10.89 8.97 4.17
C LEU A 245 -12.12 8.79 3.27
N SER A 246 -13.31 8.91 3.86
CA SER A 246 -14.59 8.78 3.15
C SER A 246 -14.76 9.80 2.03
N ALA A 247 -14.33 11.04 2.24
CA ALA A 247 -14.50 12.13 1.27
C ALA A 247 -13.50 12.09 0.11
N LYS A 248 -12.38 11.36 0.25
CA LYS A 248 -11.37 11.30 -0.81
C LYS A 248 -11.93 10.54 -2.02
N ASN A 249 -11.70 11.10 -3.20
CA ASN A 249 -11.84 10.36 -4.45
C ASN A 249 -10.59 9.48 -4.65
N TRP A 250 -10.77 8.16 -4.57
CA TRP A 250 -9.71 7.16 -4.74
C TRP A 250 -9.53 6.72 -6.20
N GLY A 251 -10.20 7.38 -7.14
CA GLY A 251 -10.12 7.06 -8.57
C GLY A 251 -10.95 5.83 -8.89
N ALA A 252 -10.31 4.81 -9.48
CA ALA A 252 -10.95 3.53 -9.80
C ALA A 252 -11.08 2.60 -8.57
N ALA A 253 -10.29 2.84 -7.53
CA ALA A 253 -10.33 2.07 -6.29
C ALA A 253 -11.45 2.54 -5.36
N GLU A 254 -11.98 1.63 -4.54
CA GLU A 254 -13.13 1.89 -3.68
C GLU A 254 -12.95 1.17 -2.33
N MET A 255 -13.05 1.93 -1.23
CA MET A 255 -12.91 1.41 0.13
C MET A 255 -14.27 0.87 0.58
N ALA A 256 -14.40 -0.43 0.81
CA ALA A 256 -15.68 -1.05 1.12
C ALA A 256 -16.29 -0.54 2.43
N VAL A 257 -15.50 -0.37 3.49
CA VAL A 257 -16.00 -0.04 4.83
C VAL A 257 -16.46 1.40 4.99
N ARG A 258 -16.20 2.28 4.02
CA ARG A 258 -16.39 3.72 4.18
C ARG A 258 -17.86 4.13 4.26
N ASP A 259 -18.11 5.25 4.92
CA ASP A 259 -19.33 6.03 4.68
C ASP A 259 -19.19 6.77 3.35
N LYS A 260 -20.27 6.83 2.56
CA LYS A 260 -20.34 7.53 1.27
C LYS A 260 -21.60 8.37 1.23
N ASP A 261 -21.48 9.63 0.80
CA ASP A 261 -22.58 10.61 0.80
C ASP A 261 -23.30 10.78 2.16
N GLY A 262 -22.56 10.58 3.25
CA GLY A 262 -23.06 10.78 4.62
C GLY A 262 -23.79 9.58 5.23
N SER A 263 -23.81 8.42 4.57
CA SER A 263 -24.32 7.18 5.17
C SER A 263 -23.46 5.97 4.83
N ASP A 264 -23.78 4.82 5.41
CA ASP A 264 -23.07 3.55 5.29
C ASP A 264 -23.53 2.71 4.08
N TRP A 265 -24.23 3.31 3.11
CA TRP A 265 -24.82 2.58 1.99
C TRP A 265 -23.76 1.84 1.15
N ASN A 266 -22.56 2.40 1.03
CA ASN A 266 -21.43 1.75 0.33
C ASN A 266 -21.04 0.47 1.05
N PHE A 267 -20.85 0.54 2.37
CA PHE A 267 -20.57 -0.64 3.20
C PHE A 267 -21.69 -1.68 3.10
N ALA A 268 -22.95 -1.26 3.19
CA ALA A 268 -24.09 -2.17 3.03
C ALA A 268 -24.14 -2.83 1.63
N TRP A 269 -23.79 -2.10 0.58
CA TRP A 269 -23.68 -2.65 -0.78
C TRP A 269 -22.60 -3.72 -0.87
N TYR A 270 -21.38 -3.44 -0.40
CA TYR A 270 -20.29 -4.44 -0.41
C TYR A 270 -20.62 -5.67 0.45
N ILE A 271 -21.35 -5.48 1.56
CA ILE A 271 -21.87 -6.60 2.33
C ILE A 271 -22.82 -7.45 1.46
N ASN A 272 -23.80 -6.83 0.78
CA ASN A 272 -24.74 -7.54 -0.08
C ASN A 272 -24.03 -8.37 -1.17
N GLU A 273 -23.07 -7.76 -1.87
CA GLU A 273 -22.33 -8.43 -2.95
C GLU A 273 -21.46 -9.58 -2.42
N SER A 274 -20.84 -9.40 -1.26
CA SER A 274 -19.92 -10.40 -0.69
C SER A 274 -20.59 -11.71 -0.27
N GLN A 275 -21.91 -11.76 -0.14
CA GLN A 275 -22.66 -12.98 0.18
C GLN A 275 -23.39 -13.59 -1.01
N TYR A 276 -23.36 -12.96 -2.18
CA TYR A 276 -23.99 -13.49 -3.38
C TYR A 276 -23.07 -14.50 -4.06
N PHE A 277 -23.49 -15.76 -4.13
CA PHE A 277 -22.71 -16.84 -4.74
C PHE A 277 -23.44 -17.46 -5.93
N CYS A 278 -22.75 -17.48 -7.07
CA CYS A 278 -23.22 -18.06 -8.31
C CYS A 278 -22.02 -18.54 -9.12
N TRP A 279 -21.93 -19.84 -9.38
CA TRP A 279 -20.85 -20.48 -10.14
C TRP A 279 -21.43 -21.34 -11.26
N GLU A 280 -21.18 -20.97 -12.52
CA GLU A 280 -21.65 -21.67 -13.72
C GLU A 280 -23.14 -22.05 -13.64
N THR A 281 -23.46 -23.31 -13.32
CA THR A 281 -24.83 -23.83 -13.20
C THR A 281 -25.36 -23.90 -11.76
N TYR A 282 -24.53 -23.61 -10.75
CA TYR A 282 -24.89 -23.63 -9.33
C TYR A 282 -25.01 -22.20 -8.78
N CYS A 283 -26.24 -21.76 -8.53
CA CYS A 283 -26.53 -20.38 -8.12
C CYS A 283 -27.46 -20.38 -6.88
N PRO A 284 -26.94 -20.68 -5.68
CA PRO A 284 -27.75 -20.65 -4.46
C PRO A 284 -28.20 -19.22 -4.09
N GLY A 285 -27.62 -18.19 -4.71
CA GLY A 285 -27.94 -16.79 -4.40
C GLY A 285 -27.24 -16.35 -3.12
N PHE A 286 -27.98 -15.73 -2.20
CA PHE A 286 -27.42 -15.23 -0.95
C PHE A 286 -27.11 -16.37 0.04
N LEU A 287 -25.85 -16.45 0.47
CA LEU A 287 -25.36 -17.44 1.43
C LEU A 287 -25.82 -17.17 2.87
N ALA A 288 -26.15 -15.92 3.20
CA ALA A 288 -26.71 -15.50 4.48
C ALA A 288 -28.10 -14.85 4.27
N PRO A 289 -29.12 -15.60 3.81
CA PRO A 289 -30.40 -15.02 3.36
C PRO A 289 -31.20 -14.31 4.47
N GLU A 290 -30.91 -14.61 5.73
CA GLU A 290 -31.51 -13.93 6.89
C GLU A 290 -30.79 -12.62 7.24
N PHE A 291 -29.57 -12.41 6.74
CA PHE A 291 -28.81 -11.21 7.02
C PHE A 291 -29.34 -10.03 6.23
N LYS A 292 -29.56 -8.90 6.91
CA LYS A 292 -30.00 -7.64 6.31
C LYS A 292 -28.80 -6.70 6.15
N PRO A 293 -28.34 -6.42 4.92
CA PRO A 293 -27.22 -5.51 4.68
C PRO A 293 -27.52 -4.06 5.05
N TRP A 294 -28.79 -3.68 4.96
CA TRP A 294 -29.28 -2.33 5.20
C TRP A 294 -29.86 -2.25 6.62
N GLY A 295 -29.48 -1.23 7.37
CA GLY A 295 -29.93 -1.00 8.73
C GLY A 295 -29.27 0.23 9.33
#